data_AF-A0A1H2UZS0-F1
#
_entry.id   AF-A0A1H2UZS0-F1
#
_cell.length_a   1.000
_cell.length_b   1.000
_cell.length_c   1.000
_cell.angle_alpha   90.00
_cell.angle_beta   90.00
_cell.angle_gamma   90.00
#
_symmetry.space_group_name_H-M   'P 1'
#
loop_
_entity.id
_entity.type
_entity.pdbx_description
1 polymer ?
#
loop_
_entity_poly.entity_id
_entity_poly.type
_entity_poly.pdbx_seq_one_letter_code
_entity_poly.pdbx_strand_id
1 'polypeptide(L)'
;MARYPDLPGCITVGCSMEEAAKNAEDAEDAKKEWLTAALESGVEIAEPASPNGYSGQFKLRIPKSLHRRLAEHSKEEGGSMNQYCVYLLSRNDALESAE
;
A
#
# COMPACT_ATOMS: atom_id res chain seq x y z
N MET A 1 9.00 -18.29 -6.75
CA MET A 1 9.69 -17.09 -7.28
C MET A 1 9.12 -15.89 -6.54
N ALA A 2 9.95 -15.18 -5.77
CA ALA A 2 9.54 -13.94 -5.11
C ALA A 2 10.14 -12.74 -5.86
N ARG A 3 9.35 -11.67 -5.99
CA ARG A 3 9.76 -10.39 -6.58
C ARG A 3 9.46 -9.29 -5.58
N TYR A 4 10.36 -8.31 -5.49
CA TYR A 4 10.21 -7.16 -4.61
C TYR A 4 9.86 -5.93 -5.46
N PRO A 5 8.63 -5.40 -5.38
CA PRO A 5 8.20 -4.25 -6.18
C PRO A 5 9.08 -3.02 -6.00
N ASP A 6 9.60 -2.83 -4.77
CA ASP A 6 10.42 -1.68 -4.39
C ASP A 6 11.90 -1.84 -4.80
N LEU A 7 12.33 -3.04 -5.22
CA LEU A 7 13.70 -3.35 -5.63
C LEU A 7 13.68 -4.00 -7.02
N PRO A 8 13.47 -3.22 -8.10
CA PRO A 8 13.34 -3.75 -9.44
C PRO A 8 14.58 -4.56 -9.85
N GLY A 9 14.39 -5.84 -10.11
CA GLY A 9 15.46 -6.79 -10.46
C GLY A 9 15.92 -7.70 -9.33
N CYS A 10 15.48 -7.48 -8.08
CA CYS A 10 15.70 -8.43 -6.99
C CYS A 10 14.71 -9.60 -7.14
N ILE A 11 15.24 -10.79 -7.44
CA ILE A 11 14.47 -12.01 -7.71
C ILE A 11 15.09 -13.16 -6.92
N THR A 12 14.28 -13.91 -6.19
CA THR A 12 14.70 -15.20 -5.59
C THR A 12 13.89 -16.34 -6.19
N VAL A 13 14.55 -17.49 -6.41
CA VAL A 13 13.95 -18.68 -7.02
C VAL A 13 14.23 -19.87 -6.11
N GLY A 14 13.17 -20.43 -5.51
CA GLY A 14 13.20 -21.71 -4.79
C GLY A 14 12.54 -22.80 -5.62
N CYS A 15 13.09 -24.01 -5.56
CA CYS A 15 12.64 -25.16 -6.35
C CYS A 15 11.68 -26.10 -5.59
N SER A 16 11.41 -25.84 -4.30
CA SER A 16 10.47 -26.61 -3.47
C SER A 16 9.65 -25.75 -2.49
N MET A 17 8.57 -26.33 -1.96
CA MET A 17 7.62 -25.65 -1.05
C MET A 17 8.21 -25.37 0.34
N GLU A 18 9.16 -26.20 0.80
CA GLU A 18 9.94 -25.98 2.03
C GLU A 18 11.05 -24.93 1.82
N GLU A 19 11.66 -24.87 0.62
CA GLU A 19 12.58 -23.79 0.27
C GLU A 19 11.86 -22.45 0.18
N ALA A 20 10.59 -22.38 -0.25
CA ALA A 20 9.85 -21.12 -0.34
C ALA A 20 9.69 -20.39 1.01
N ALA A 21 9.62 -21.12 2.12
CA ALA A 21 9.59 -20.55 3.48
C ALA A 21 10.98 -20.14 3.98
N LYS A 22 12.02 -20.93 3.67
CA LYS A 22 13.44 -20.55 3.89
C LYS A 22 13.83 -19.31 3.08
N ASN A 23 13.27 -19.17 1.89
CA ASN A 23 13.45 -18.03 1.01
C ASN A 23 12.91 -16.71 1.59
N ALA A 24 12.13 -16.73 2.68
CA ALA A 24 11.78 -15.51 3.41
C ALA A 24 12.94 -15.02 4.30
N GLU A 25 13.78 -15.92 4.81
CA GLU A 25 15.07 -15.55 5.43
C GLU A 25 16.08 -15.16 4.33
N ASP A 26 16.14 -15.93 3.22
CA ASP A 26 16.98 -15.58 2.06
C ASP A 26 16.49 -14.30 1.34
N ALA A 27 15.27 -13.82 1.62
CA ALA A 27 14.74 -12.56 1.10
C ALA A 27 15.50 -11.36 1.67
N GLU A 28 15.78 -11.39 2.97
CA GLU A 28 16.58 -10.35 3.63
C GLU A 28 18.01 -10.34 3.06
N ASP A 29 18.58 -11.51 2.82
CA ASP A 29 19.93 -11.63 2.28
C ASP A 29 20.00 -11.25 0.80
N ALA A 30 19.02 -11.64 -0.02
CA ALA A 30 18.89 -11.19 -1.41
C ALA A 30 18.68 -9.67 -1.51
N LYS A 31 17.93 -9.07 -0.58
CA LYS A 31 17.80 -7.60 -0.49
C LYS A 31 19.14 -6.95 -0.15
N LYS A 32 19.87 -7.47 0.84
CA LYS A 32 21.19 -6.94 1.24
C LYS A 32 22.21 -7.06 0.11
N GLU A 33 22.28 -8.19 -0.57
CA GLU A 33 23.17 -8.39 -1.71
C GLU A 33 22.83 -7.45 -2.86
N TRP A 34 21.54 -7.31 -3.20
CA TRP A 34 21.10 -6.37 -4.22
C TRP A 34 21.44 -4.92 -3.86
N LEU A 35 21.19 -4.51 -2.62
CA LEU A 35 21.51 -3.16 -2.12
C LEU A 35 23.02 -2.91 -2.17
N THR A 36 23.83 -3.89 -1.78
CA THR A 36 25.30 -3.79 -1.81
C THR A 36 25.80 -3.63 -3.25
N ALA A 37 25.33 -4.49 -4.17
CA ALA A 37 25.70 -4.42 -5.58
C ALA A 37 25.22 -3.11 -6.24
N ALA A 38 24.04 -2.62 -5.89
CA ALA A 38 23.50 -1.36 -6.37
C ALA A 38 24.34 -0.17 -5.88
N LEU A 39 24.74 -0.15 -4.61
CA LEU A 39 25.63 0.87 -4.03
C LEU A 39 27.02 0.86 -4.69
N GLU A 40 27.61 -0.31 -4.90
CA GLU A 40 28.91 -0.47 -5.59
C GLU A 40 28.86 -0.03 -7.05
N SER A 41 27.74 -0.30 -7.73
CA SER A 41 27.53 0.05 -9.12
C SER A 41 27.07 1.51 -9.33
N GLY A 42 26.89 2.27 -8.24
CA GLY A 42 26.39 3.65 -8.28
C GLY A 42 24.95 3.76 -8.81
N VAL A 43 24.16 2.70 -8.67
CA VAL A 43 22.75 2.68 -9.06
C VAL A 43 21.95 3.53 -8.06
N GLU A 44 21.08 4.39 -8.57
CA GLU A 44 20.18 5.18 -7.73
C GLU A 44 19.16 4.27 -7.05
N ILE A 45 19.24 4.17 -5.72
CA ILE A 45 18.32 3.39 -4.89
C ILE A 45 17.24 4.32 -4.38
N ALA A 46 15.98 4.03 -4.70
CA ALA A 46 14.85 4.78 -4.18
C ALA A 46 14.75 4.58 -2.66
N GLU A 47 14.65 5.68 -1.91
CA GLU A 47 14.36 5.58 -0.49
C GLU A 47 12.96 5.00 -0.26
N PRO A 48 12.75 4.27 0.85
CA PRO A 48 11.42 3.82 1.24
C PRO A 48 10.44 4.99 1.24
N ALA A 49 9.25 4.79 0.68
CA ALA A 49 8.22 5.81 0.66
C ALA A 49 7.92 6.27 2.10
N SER A 50 8.23 7.52 2.41
CA SER A 50 7.94 8.08 3.73
C SER A 50 6.43 8.12 3.94
N PRO A 51 5.91 7.71 5.12
CA PRO A 51 4.51 7.93 5.49
C PRO A 51 4.11 9.40 5.39
N ASN A 52 5.09 10.31 5.53
CA ASN A 52 4.88 11.76 5.49
C ASN A 52 4.56 12.31 4.09
N GLY A 53 4.64 11.48 3.03
CA GLY A 53 4.27 11.87 1.67
C GLY A 53 2.76 11.89 1.40
N TYR A 54 1.94 11.32 2.29
CA TYR A 54 0.50 11.20 2.10
C TYR A 54 -0.25 12.31 2.86
N SER A 55 -0.83 13.25 2.14
CA SER A 55 -1.59 14.36 2.74
C SER A 55 -2.97 13.96 3.28
N GLY A 56 -3.47 12.79 2.89
CA GLY A 56 -4.86 12.37 3.13
C GLY A 56 -5.91 13.21 2.37
N GLN A 57 -5.48 14.19 1.57
CA GLN A 57 -6.37 15.11 0.87
C GLN A 57 -6.32 14.85 -0.64
N PHE A 58 -7.48 14.51 -1.20
CA PHE A 58 -7.64 14.34 -2.64
C PHE A 58 -9.05 14.76 -3.07
N LYS A 59 -9.17 15.25 -4.30
CA LYS A 59 -10.45 15.69 -4.87
C LYS A 59 -11.03 14.57 -5.72
N LEU A 60 -12.27 14.21 -5.45
CA LEU A 60 -13.00 13.20 -6.20
C LEU A 60 -14.04 13.81 -7.13
N ARG A 61 -14.25 13.17 -8.28
CA ARG A 61 -15.42 13.38 -9.13
C ARG A 61 -16.34 12.18 -8.96
N ILE A 62 -17.54 12.41 -8.45
CA ILE A 62 -18.52 11.37 -8.19
C ILE A 62 -19.85 11.68 -8.90
N PRO A 63 -20.66 10.66 -9.24
CA PRO A 63 -21.99 10.87 -9.80
C PRO A 63 -22.85 11.77 -8.89
N LYS A 64 -23.65 12.66 -9.50
CA LYS A 64 -24.53 13.59 -8.76
C LYS A 64 -25.49 12.88 -7.80
N SER A 65 -25.98 11.71 -8.19
CA SER A 65 -26.87 10.89 -7.37
C SER A 65 -26.19 10.36 -6.10
N LEU A 66 -24.91 9.98 -6.19
CA LEU A 66 -24.12 9.55 -5.04
C LEU A 66 -23.83 10.73 -4.12
N HIS A 67 -23.40 11.87 -4.67
CA HIS A 67 -23.18 13.08 -3.90
C HIS A 67 -24.43 13.49 -3.10
N ARG A 68 -25.61 13.46 -3.74
CA ARG A 68 -26.89 13.76 -3.06
C ARG A 68 -27.12 12.88 -1.84
N ARG A 69 -27.00 11.55 -1.99
CA ARG A 69 -27.21 10.61 -0.88
C ARG A 69 -26.23 10.84 0.27
N LEU A 70 -24.95 11.07 -0.03
CA LEU A 70 -23.94 11.36 1.00
C LEU A 70 -24.26 12.64 1.77
N ALA A 71 -24.69 13.69 1.06
CA ALA A 71 -25.06 14.96 1.69
C ALA A 71 -26.32 14.85 2.56
N GLU A 72 -27.35 14.11 2.11
CA GLU A 72 -28.57 13.86 2.88
C GLU A 72 -28.27 13.07 4.16
N HIS A 73 -27.60 11.93 4.06
CA HIS A 73 -27.29 11.10 5.22
C HIS A 73 -26.35 11.81 6.22
N SER A 74 -25.38 12.58 5.72
CA SER A 74 -24.48 13.34 6.62
C SER A 74 -25.23 14.35 7.49
N LYS A 75 -26.31 14.94 6.97
CA LYS A 75 -27.16 15.87 7.72
C LYS A 75 -28.01 15.15 8.76
N GLU A 76 -28.53 13.98 8.43
CA GLU A 76 -29.29 13.13 9.35
C GLU A 76 -28.44 12.69 10.56
N GLU A 77 -27.17 12.35 10.32
CA GLU A 77 -26.17 12.02 11.35
C GLU A 77 -25.64 13.25 12.12
N GLY A 78 -26.05 14.47 11.76
CA GLY A 78 -25.62 15.70 12.41
C GLY A 78 -24.14 16.07 12.19
N GLY A 79 -23.52 15.56 11.13
CA GLY A 79 -22.09 15.71 10.83
C GLY A 79 -21.78 16.42 9.52
N SER A 80 -20.49 16.69 9.27
CA SER A 80 -20.04 17.14 7.96
C SER A 80 -20.02 15.98 6.96
N MET A 81 -20.29 16.25 5.68
CA MET A 81 -20.21 15.23 4.64
C MET A 81 -18.81 14.60 4.54
N ASN A 82 -17.74 15.39 4.76
CA ASN A 82 -16.38 14.86 4.79
C ASN A 82 -16.19 13.85 5.93
N GLN A 83 -16.67 14.15 7.13
CA GLN A 83 -16.59 13.23 8.26
C GLN A 83 -17.39 11.96 8.01
N TYR A 84 -18.57 12.09 7.40
CA TYR A 84 -19.39 10.95 7.00
C TYR A 84 -18.66 10.07 5.97
N CYS A 85 -18.01 10.66 4.97
CA CYS A 85 -17.17 9.93 4.02
C CYS A 85 -16.01 9.20 4.71
N VAL A 86 -15.32 9.85 5.65
CA VAL A 86 -14.24 9.22 6.43
C VAL A 86 -14.76 8.01 7.20
N TYR A 87 -15.89 8.14 7.89
CA TYR A 87 -16.54 7.02 8.59
C TYR A 87 -16.82 5.83 7.66
N LEU A 88 -17.41 6.09 6.49
CA LEU A 88 -17.72 5.04 5.51
C LEU A 88 -16.45 4.35 4.98
N LEU A 89 -15.41 5.13 4.69
CA LEU A 89 -14.13 4.62 4.20
C LEU A 89 -13.43 3.76 5.26
N SER A 90 -13.32 4.24 6.49
CA SER A 90 -12.70 3.49 7.59
C SER A 90 -13.46 2.18 7.90
N ARG A 91 -14.79 2.20 7.83
CA ARG A 91 -15.59 0.99 8.02
C ARG A 91 -15.36 -0.03 6.91
N ASN A 92 -15.25 0.41 5.65
CA ASN A 92 -15.00 -0.49 4.54
C ASN A 92 -13.59 -1.07 4.58
N ASP A 93 -12.58 -0.25 4.87
CA ASP A 93 -11.18 -0.67 5.01
C ASP A 93 -10.99 -1.74 6.09
N ALA A 94 -11.69 -1.59 7.23
CA ALA A 94 -11.70 -2.59 8.29
C ALA A 94 -12.34 -3.93 7.88
N LEU A 95 -13.30 -3.93 6.94
CA LEU A 95 -13.89 -5.15 6.42
C LEU A 95 -12.93 -5.88 5.47
N GLU A 96 -12.28 -5.14 4.56
CA GLU A 96 -11.28 -5.71 3.63
C GLU A 96 -10.07 -6.28 4.38
N SER A 97 -9.65 -5.66 5.48
CA SER A 97 -8.52 -6.13 6.29
C SER A 97 -8.83 -7.38 7.13
N ALA A 98 -10.10 -7.79 7.20
CA ALA A 98 -10.55 -8.94 7.96
C ALA A 98 -10.76 -10.20 7.10
N GLU A 99 -10.61 -10.09 5.78
CA GLU A 99 -10.66 -11.19 4.79
C GLU A 99 -9.25 -11.67 4.41
#